data_AF-A0ABD4RY40-F1
#
_entry.id   AF-A0ABD4RY40-F1
#
_cell.length_a   1.000
_cell.length_b   1.000
_cell.length_c   1.000
_cell.angle_alpha   90.00
_cell.angle_beta   90.00
_cell.angle_gamma   90.00
#
_symmetry.space_group_name_H-M   'P 1'
#
loop_
_entity.id
_entity.type
_entity.pdbx_description
1 polymer ?
#
loop_
_entity_poly.entity_id
_entity_poly.type
_entity_poly.pdbx_seq_one_letter_code
_entity_poly.pdbx_strand_id
1 'polypeptide(L)'
;MKICKKLLTMGISFLLVISTFPIVSNALSSIDSINGKDKYETSAIIADRQNYTKAILINVDNSLADGLSASGLAGVENAPILLTKKDEIPDSTLKRLNNVKKVYIIGGNNSIGSKVENLLKEKNIDVERIEGKDRLSTSYKVSDKILELKGTSGNVLVANGFKGEADAISAASVAFKNEIPVLLTNGSDMPELKIKGDKIFAFGSTNTMSNQLVEKLGATRLGGIDRYETNKKIVQQFYGGAKEFYVASGSDLVYPLIGSTLAESKPIVLVGNGSNKSILKGATKITSIGNIDASIITQCLNVTNNVGDTNTGVVKNNTNEEYPLKGMLEQFGLNTTGKFGWDINYGGNENGNELRADGKYYYINKGYAGLGAYAAAFAGEPYKSVIFKNLDPIKIIAGKELLTYEQTKNELVVIRNFLNSFDWRNASDMEKANRAAKLVIESKYVSGIAHDTNVYGNLVEKRGSCGSFASSFHVLTRLMGMNSIYQEDGALNHAWNYVQIDGKWYEFDGSEVVLYRTSAEFNFSRLENATKTMPKYYDAKALSVLGFNQ
;
A
#
# COMPACT_ATOMS: atom_id res chain seq x y z
N MET A 1 8.54 -69.94 -13.98
CA MET A 1 8.37 -69.20 -12.72
C MET A 1 7.92 -67.78 -13.05
N LYS A 2 6.93 -67.27 -12.31
CA LYS A 2 6.11 -66.08 -12.57
C LYS A 2 6.79 -64.76 -12.16
N ILE A 3 6.19 -63.66 -12.66
CA ILE A 3 6.27 -62.23 -12.23
C ILE A 3 7.46 -61.44 -12.83
N CYS A 4 7.37 -60.21 -13.37
CA CYS A 4 6.34 -59.25 -13.87
C CYS A 4 7.16 -58.05 -14.41
N LYS A 5 7.15 -57.68 -15.69
CA LYS A 5 6.28 -56.69 -16.38
C LYS A 5 5.96 -55.39 -15.61
N LYS A 6 6.28 -54.28 -16.30
CA LYS A 6 5.81 -52.87 -16.19
C LYS A 6 6.59 -51.94 -15.26
N LEU A 7 7.44 -51.10 -15.86
CA LEU A 7 7.42 -49.61 -15.79
C LEU A 7 8.77 -49.06 -16.29
N LEU A 8 9.06 -49.19 -17.58
CA LEU A 8 10.17 -48.47 -18.21
C LEU A 8 9.87 -48.23 -19.68
N THR A 9 8.78 -47.52 -19.94
CA THR A 9 8.40 -47.06 -21.29
C THR A 9 7.21 -46.11 -21.13
N MET A 10 7.51 -44.80 -21.11
CA MET A 10 6.64 -43.63 -21.34
C MET A 10 7.10 -42.50 -20.42
N GLY A 11 8.07 -41.71 -20.88
CA GLY A 11 8.55 -40.56 -20.12
C GLY A 11 9.41 -39.59 -20.94
N ILE A 12 9.29 -39.58 -22.27
CA ILE A 12 9.94 -38.57 -23.11
C ILE A 12 9.01 -38.34 -24.30
N SER A 13 7.95 -37.55 -24.10
CA SER A 13 7.16 -36.85 -25.13
C SER A 13 5.83 -36.38 -24.52
N PHE A 14 5.89 -35.41 -23.61
CA PHE A 14 4.73 -34.55 -23.34
C PHE A 14 5.23 -33.13 -23.09
N LEU A 15 5.32 -32.39 -24.20
CA LEU A 15 5.02 -30.97 -24.31
C LEU A 15 5.43 -30.08 -23.12
N LEU A 16 6.66 -29.59 -23.17
CA LEU A 16 6.98 -28.23 -22.74
C LEU A 16 6.27 -27.25 -23.70
N VAL A 17 4.96 -27.08 -23.54
CA VAL A 17 4.33 -25.80 -23.87
C VAL A 17 4.56 -24.93 -22.65
N ILE A 18 5.76 -24.34 -22.57
CA ILE A 18 5.91 -23.09 -21.83
C ILE A 18 5.11 -22.09 -22.67
N SER A 19 3.84 -21.89 -22.31
CA SER A 19 3.14 -20.70 -22.74
C SER A 19 3.91 -19.52 -22.16
N THR A 20 4.78 -18.94 -22.99
CA THR A 20 5.27 -17.60 -22.81
C THR A 20 4.07 -16.68 -22.94
N PHE A 21 3.24 -16.61 -21.89
CA PHE A 21 2.42 -15.44 -21.71
C PHE A 21 3.40 -14.29 -21.54
N PRO A 22 3.46 -13.33 -22.47
CA PRO A 22 4.16 -12.11 -22.14
C PRO A 22 3.43 -11.55 -20.91
N ILE A 23 4.14 -11.41 -19.79
CA ILE A 23 3.68 -10.53 -18.71
C ILE A 23 3.80 -9.13 -19.30
N VAL A 24 2.85 -8.76 -20.15
CA VAL A 24 2.60 -7.37 -20.47
C VAL A 24 1.93 -6.83 -19.22
N SER A 25 2.76 -6.42 -18.25
CA SER A 25 2.33 -5.44 -17.26
C SER A 25 2.03 -4.17 -18.04
N ASN A 26 0.81 -4.04 -18.54
CA ASN A 26 0.30 -2.75 -19.02
C ASN A 26 0.29 -1.83 -17.80
N ALA A 27 1.37 -1.08 -17.62
CA ALA A 27 1.41 -0.01 -16.62
C ALA A 27 0.24 0.93 -16.94
N LEU A 28 -0.62 1.17 -15.95
CA LEU A 28 -1.74 2.08 -16.14
C LEU A 28 -1.15 3.49 -16.27
N SER A 29 -1.32 4.11 -17.44
CA SER A 29 -0.70 5.40 -17.76
C SER A 29 -1.57 6.61 -17.39
N SER A 30 -2.88 6.41 -17.27
CA SER A 30 -3.84 7.47 -16.97
C SER A 30 -5.05 6.96 -16.20
N ILE A 31 -5.73 7.88 -15.52
CA ILE A 31 -7.00 7.64 -14.81
C ILE A 31 -8.09 8.45 -15.52
N ASP A 32 -9.15 7.77 -15.97
CA ASP A 32 -10.33 8.44 -16.53
C ASP A 32 -11.00 9.29 -15.44
N SER A 33 -11.74 10.35 -15.81
CA SER A 33 -12.42 11.19 -14.83
C SER A 33 -13.90 11.37 -15.13
N ILE A 34 -14.71 11.30 -14.07
CA ILE A 34 -16.13 11.65 -14.03
C ILE A 34 -16.23 12.87 -13.13
N ASN A 35 -16.20 14.06 -13.72
CA ASN A 35 -16.23 15.32 -12.99
C ASN A 35 -17.02 16.38 -13.77
N GLY A 36 -17.90 17.09 -13.07
CA GLY A 36 -18.56 18.29 -13.57
C GLY A 36 -17.97 19.55 -12.94
N LYS A 37 -18.51 20.72 -13.28
CA LYS A 37 -18.10 22.00 -12.67
C LYS A 37 -18.35 22.05 -11.16
N ASP A 38 -19.33 21.28 -10.69
CA ASP A 38 -19.74 21.16 -9.30
C ASP A 38 -20.33 19.77 -9.02
N LYS A 39 -20.74 19.53 -7.78
CA LYS A 39 -21.34 18.26 -7.34
C LYS A 39 -22.67 17.94 -8.03
N TYR A 40 -23.47 18.96 -8.37
CA TYR A 40 -24.76 18.75 -9.03
C TYR A 40 -24.55 18.31 -10.48
N GLU A 41 -23.65 18.95 -11.21
CA GLU A 41 -23.29 18.54 -12.56
C GLU A 41 -22.58 17.19 -12.57
N THR A 42 -21.72 16.90 -11.58
CA THR A 42 -21.11 15.56 -11.44
C THR A 42 -22.19 14.49 -11.24
N SER A 43 -23.20 14.74 -10.41
CA SER A 43 -24.32 13.80 -10.22
C SER A 43 -25.15 13.60 -11.50
N ALA A 44 -25.35 14.66 -12.28
CA ALA A 44 -26.04 14.58 -13.56
C ALA A 44 -25.24 13.78 -14.61
N ILE A 45 -23.92 14.00 -14.67
CA ILE A 45 -23.01 13.25 -15.55
C ILE A 45 -22.96 11.76 -15.15
N ILE A 46 -23.05 11.43 -13.86
CA ILE A 46 -23.18 10.04 -13.39
C ILE A 46 -24.50 9.43 -13.85
N ALA A 47 -25.60 10.17 -13.72
CA ALA A 47 -26.92 9.73 -14.16
C ALA A 47 -26.96 9.42 -15.68
N ASP A 48 -26.30 10.24 -16.50
CA ASP A 48 -26.23 10.03 -17.96
C ASP A 48 -25.55 8.71 -18.37
N ARG A 49 -24.81 8.06 -17.46
CA ARG A 49 -24.20 6.73 -17.70
C ARG A 49 -25.12 5.57 -17.33
N GLN A 50 -26.34 5.85 -16.87
CA GLN A 50 -27.32 4.89 -16.42
C GLN A 50 -28.56 4.97 -17.30
N ASN A 51 -29.27 3.86 -17.44
CA ASN A 51 -30.60 3.85 -18.04
C ASN A 51 -31.63 3.81 -16.91
N TYR A 52 -32.36 4.92 -16.71
CA TYR A 52 -33.23 5.10 -15.56
C TYR A 52 -34.55 5.78 -15.93
N THR A 53 -35.61 5.43 -15.20
CA THR A 53 -36.91 6.13 -15.24
C THR A 53 -37.35 6.61 -13.86
N LYS A 54 -36.50 6.39 -12.85
CA LYS A 54 -36.71 6.76 -11.46
C LYS A 54 -35.45 7.46 -10.97
N ALA A 55 -35.57 8.35 -9.99
CA ALA A 55 -34.41 9.01 -9.40
C ALA A 55 -34.54 9.11 -7.87
N ILE A 56 -33.41 9.08 -7.18
CA ILE A 56 -33.34 9.42 -5.76
C ILE A 56 -32.83 10.85 -5.63
N LEU A 57 -33.57 11.70 -4.93
CA LEU A 57 -33.24 13.12 -4.75
C LEU A 57 -32.83 13.39 -3.31
N ILE A 58 -31.63 13.94 -3.13
CA ILE A 58 -31.05 14.25 -1.81
C ILE A 58 -30.50 15.67 -1.77
N ASN A 59 -30.45 16.28 -0.58
CA ASN A 59 -29.79 17.56 -0.34
C ASN A 59 -28.56 17.39 0.55
N VAL A 60 -27.39 17.50 -0.07
CA VAL A 60 -26.10 17.36 0.62
C VAL A 60 -25.57 18.67 1.22
N ASP A 61 -26.20 19.82 0.96
CA ASP A 61 -25.81 21.10 1.58
C ASP A 61 -26.18 21.17 3.06
N ASN A 62 -27.29 20.50 3.43
CA ASN A 62 -27.80 20.51 4.80
C ASN A 62 -27.79 19.13 5.47
N SER A 63 -27.78 18.04 4.70
CA SER A 63 -27.84 16.69 5.26
C SER A 63 -27.26 15.61 4.34
N LEU A 64 -25.92 15.51 4.29
CA LEU A 64 -25.26 14.34 3.68
C LEU A 64 -25.73 13.03 4.33
N ALA A 65 -26.07 13.09 5.62
CA ALA A 65 -26.49 11.98 6.44
C ALA A 65 -27.76 11.28 5.95
N ASP A 66 -28.75 12.02 5.45
CA ASP A 66 -29.97 11.42 4.89
C ASP A 66 -29.64 10.61 3.62
N GLY A 67 -28.66 11.08 2.84
CA GLY A 67 -28.14 10.40 1.67
C GLY A 67 -27.38 9.11 1.96
N LEU A 68 -26.79 8.92 3.14
CA LEU A 68 -26.01 7.72 3.49
C LEU A 68 -26.81 6.42 3.36
N SER A 69 -28.12 6.49 3.61
CA SER A 69 -29.03 5.34 3.54
C SER A 69 -29.62 5.10 2.15
N ALA A 70 -29.51 6.09 1.25
CA ALA A 70 -30.23 6.13 -0.01
C ALA A 70 -29.71 5.13 -1.07
N SER A 71 -28.44 4.73 -0.99
CA SER A 71 -27.80 3.91 -2.04
C SER A 71 -28.42 2.51 -2.19
N GLY A 72 -28.90 1.91 -1.11
CA GLY A 72 -29.62 0.64 -1.19
C GLY A 72 -30.90 0.75 -2.02
N LEU A 73 -31.71 1.77 -1.72
CA LEU A 73 -32.94 2.04 -2.46
C LEU A 73 -32.66 2.42 -3.92
N ALA A 74 -31.58 3.17 -4.17
CA ALA A 74 -31.11 3.48 -5.51
C ALA A 74 -30.83 2.21 -6.33
N GLY A 75 -30.22 1.18 -5.71
CA GLY A 75 -30.00 -0.13 -6.33
C GLY A 75 -31.32 -0.84 -6.65
N VAL A 76 -32.21 -0.97 -5.66
CA VAL A 76 -33.53 -1.62 -5.81
C VAL A 76 -34.35 -1.01 -6.95
N GLU A 77 -34.30 0.32 -7.08
CA GLU A 77 -35.10 1.06 -8.05
C GLU A 77 -34.41 1.26 -9.40
N ASN A 78 -33.15 0.82 -9.55
CA ASN A 78 -32.27 1.12 -10.67
C ASN A 78 -32.30 2.63 -11.02
N ALA A 79 -31.94 3.43 -10.02
CA ALA A 79 -32.09 4.88 -10.04
C ALA A 79 -30.78 5.59 -9.66
N PRO A 80 -30.38 6.66 -10.37
CA PRO A 80 -29.27 7.50 -9.95
C PRO A 80 -29.63 8.31 -8.71
N ILE A 81 -28.61 8.72 -7.96
CA ILE A 81 -28.72 9.73 -6.91
C ILE A 81 -28.43 11.09 -7.53
N LEU A 82 -29.45 11.95 -7.57
CA LEU A 82 -29.35 13.33 -8.01
C LEU A 82 -29.38 14.29 -6.82
N LEU A 83 -28.71 15.42 -6.96
CA LEU A 83 -28.57 16.41 -5.91
C LEU A 83 -29.53 17.60 -6.10
N THR A 84 -30.10 18.09 -5.01
CA THR A 84 -30.92 19.32 -4.97
C THR A 84 -30.42 20.25 -3.86
N LYS A 85 -30.86 21.50 -3.88
CA LYS A 85 -30.81 22.41 -2.73
C LYS A 85 -32.12 22.31 -1.96
N LYS A 86 -32.22 23.01 -0.82
CA LYS A 86 -33.42 23.00 0.04
C LYS A 86 -34.68 23.41 -0.72
N ASP A 87 -34.65 24.55 -1.40
CA ASP A 87 -35.84 25.16 -2.00
C ASP A 87 -35.72 25.35 -3.53
N GLU A 88 -34.72 24.71 -4.14
CA GLU A 88 -34.37 24.87 -5.56
C GLU A 88 -33.75 23.57 -6.10
N ILE A 89 -34.16 23.15 -7.29
CA ILE A 89 -33.50 22.08 -8.06
C ILE A 89 -32.55 22.75 -9.06
N PRO A 90 -31.22 22.54 -8.97
CA PRO A 90 -30.28 23.09 -9.94
C PRO A 90 -30.54 22.60 -11.36
N ASP A 91 -30.27 23.44 -12.36
CA ASP A 91 -30.53 23.14 -13.77
C ASP A 91 -29.89 21.84 -14.28
N SER A 92 -28.70 21.51 -13.79
CA SER A 92 -28.01 20.26 -14.13
C SER A 92 -28.84 19.03 -13.72
N THR A 93 -29.46 19.09 -12.53
CA THR A 93 -30.36 18.06 -12.03
C THR A 93 -31.69 18.08 -12.78
N LEU A 94 -32.28 19.26 -12.97
CA LEU A 94 -33.59 19.41 -13.59
C LEU A 94 -33.63 18.82 -15.01
N LYS A 95 -32.58 19.03 -15.80
CA LYS A 95 -32.45 18.47 -17.16
C LYS A 95 -32.47 16.94 -17.18
N ARG A 96 -32.02 16.29 -16.11
CA ARG A 96 -31.95 14.81 -15.97
C ARG A 96 -33.24 14.20 -15.42
N LEU A 97 -34.25 15.02 -15.12
CA LEU A 97 -35.56 14.60 -14.65
C LEU A 97 -36.62 14.49 -15.76
N ASN A 98 -36.31 14.90 -17.00
CA ASN A 98 -37.30 14.97 -18.08
C ASN A 98 -37.97 13.63 -18.43
N ASN A 99 -37.26 12.50 -18.29
CA ASN A 99 -37.77 11.16 -18.56
C ASN A 99 -38.08 10.38 -17.27
N VAL A 100 -38.00 11.04 -16.11
CA VAL A 100 -38.22 10.41 -14.81
C VAL A 100 -39.72 10.39 -14.51
N LYS A 101 -40.23 9.21 -14.18
CA LYS A 101 -41.63 8.98 -13.81
C LYS A 101 -41.85 9.03 -12.31
N LYS A 102 -40.83 8.68 -11.53
CA LYS A 102 -40.89 8.66 -10.07
C LYS A 102 -39.62 9.22 -9.43
N VAL A 103 -39.79 10.07 -8.42
CA VAL A 103 -38.71 10.58 -7.58
C VAL A 103 -38.94 10.19 -6.14
N TYR A 104 -37.92 9.60 -5.52
CA TYR A 104 -37.87 9.41 -4.08
C TYR A 104 -37.10 10.56 -3.44
N ILE A 105 -37.76 11.37 -2.61
CA ILE A 105 -37.11 12.42 -1.83
C ILE A 105 -36.66 11.81 -0.50
N ILE A 106 -35.36 11.83 -0.22
CA ILE A 106 -34.83 11.32 1.06
C ILE A 106 -34.51 12.49 1.97
N GLY A 107 -35.20 12.54 3.11
CA GLY A 107 -35.09 13.61 4.09
C GLY A 107 -36.32 14.50 4.17
N GLY A 108 -36.48 15.13 5.33
CA GLY A 108 -37.67 15.91 5.63
C GLY A 108 -37.69 17.32 5.06
N ASN A 109 -38.78 18.04 5.33
CA ASN A 109 -39.02 19.38 4.79
C ASN A 109 -37.94 20.42 5.16
N ASN A 110 -37.22 20.20 6.27
CA ASN A 110 -36.09 21.05 6.67
C ASN A 110 -34.88 20.89 5.74
N SER A 111 -34.70 19.71 5.16
CA SER A 111 -33.63 19.38 4.22
C SER A 111 -34.04 19.68 2.79
N ILE A 112 -35.22 19.20 2.37
CA ILE A 112 -35.79 19.41 1.02
C ILE A 112 -37.20 19.95 1.17
N GLY A 113 -37.37 21.25 0.95
CA GLY A 113 -38.60 22.00 1.14
C GLY A 113 -39.71 21.61 0.16
N SER A 114 -40.94 21.93 0.52
CA SER A 114 -42.14 21.63 -0.29
C SER A 114 -42.09 22.28 -1.68
N LYS A 115 -41.30 23.34 -1.89
CA LYS A 115 -41.09 23.96 -3.21
C LYS A 115 -40.50 22.98 -4.22
N VAL A 116 -39.50 22.18 -3.80
CA VAL A 116 -38.89 21.15 -4.64
C VAL A 116 -39.91 20.07 -4.99
N GLU A 117 -40.66 19.61 -4.00
CA GLU A 117 -41.70 18.59 -4.18
C GLU A 117 -42.83 19.06 -5.11
N ASN A 118 -43.30 20.30 -4.95
CA ASN A 118 -44.33 20.88 -5.81
C ASN A 118 -43.84 21.03 -7.25
N LEU A 119 -42.60 21.48 -7.46
CA LEU A 119 -41.99 21.59 -8.80
C LEU A 119 -41.92 20.22 -9.51
N LEU A 120 -41.62 19.16 -8.78
CA LEU A 120 -41.62 17.79 -9.33
C LEU A 120 -43.04 17.34 -9.72
N LYS A 121 -44.04 17.62 -8.86
CA LYS A 121 -45.45 17.29 -9.13
C LYS A 121 -46.00 18.07 -10.32
N GLU A 122 -45.66 19.35 -10.47
CA GLU A 122 -46.00 20.17 -11.65
C GLU A 122 -45.43 19.61 -12.95
N LYS A 123 -44.33 18.84 -12.87
CA LYS A 123 -43.76 18.10 -14.00
C LYS A 123 -44.40 16.72 -14.24
N ASN A 124 -45.51 16.41 -13.56
CA ASN A 124 -46.20 15.11 -13.61
C ASN A 124 -45.30 13.93 -13.19
N ILE A 125 -44.37 14.17 -12.27
CA ILE A 125 -43.52 13.14 -11.68
C ILE A 125 -44.21 12.64 -10.40
N ASP A 126 -44.32 11.32 -10.23
CA ASP A 126 -44.75 10.72 -8.96
C ASP A 126 -43.68 10.96 -7.89
N VAL A 127 -44.07 11.51 -6.74
CA VAL A 127 -43.12 11.90 -5.68
C VAL A 127 -43.45 11.17 -4.40
N GLU A 128 -42.49 10.39 -3.90
CA GLU A 128 -42.57 9.73 -2.61
C GLU A 128 -41.48 10.26 -1.69
N ARG A 129 -41.87 10.86 -0.56
CA ARG A 129 -40.94 11.35 0.46
C ARG A 129 -40.71 10.29 1.53
N ILE A 130 -39.45 9.98 1.78
CA ILE A 130 -39.02 9.08 2.85
C ILE A 130 -38.24 9.92 3.87
N GLU A 131 -38.87 10.19 5.01
CA GLU A 131 -38.31 11.04 6.06
C GLU A 131 -38.55 10.46 7.46
N GLY A 132 -37.54 10.51 8.32
CA GLY A 132 -37.66 10.29 9.75
C GLY A 132 -37.58 11.59 10.54
N LYS A 133 -37.70 11.49 11.87
CA LYS A 133 -37.46 12.62 12.79
C LYS A 133 -35.98 13.04 12.82
N ASP A 134 -35.09 12.14 12.42
CA ASP A 134 -33.64 12.28 12.39
C ASP A 134 -33.04 11.35 11.31
N ARG A 135 -31.71 11.43 11.12
CA ARG A 135 -30.99 10.59 10.15
C ARG A 135 -31.12 9.09 10.42
N LEU A 136 -31.25 8.68 11.69
CA LEU A 136 -31.38 7.27 12.06
C LEU A 136 -32.73 6.72 11.63
N SER A 137 -33.81 7.39 12.03
CA SER A 137 -35.17 7.03 11.66
C SER A 137 -35.44 7.16 10.15
N THR A 138 -34.77 8.09 9.45
CA THR A 138 -34.79 8.15 7.99
C THR A 138 -34.19 6.87 7.39
N SER A 139 -33.03 6.43 7.89
CA SER A 139 -32.41 5.18 7.42
C SER A 139 -33.29 3.94 7.65
N TYR A 140 -34.04 3.91 8.74
CA TYR A 140 -34.97 2.80 9.03
C TYR A 140 -36.16 2.80 8.06
N LYS A 141 -36.72 3.98 7.74
CA LYS A 141 -37.80 4.08 6.76
C LYS A 141 -37.34 3.75 5.34
N VAL A 142 -36.10 4.10 4.97
CA VAL A 142 -35.51 3.65 3.71
C VAL A 142 -35.39 2.13 3.67
N SER A 143 -34.99 1.50 4.79
CA SER A 143 -34.96 0.04 4.91
C SER A 143 -36.34 -0.60 4.83
N ASP A 144 -37.35 -0.02 5.47
CA ASP A 144 -38.73 -0.50 5.36
C ASP A 144 -39.21 -0.43 3.90
N LYS A 145 -38.83 0.63 3.16
CA LYS A 145 -39.15 0.74 1.74
C LYS A 145 -38.44 -0.31 0.89
N ILE A 146 -37.17 -0.58 1.15
CA ILE A 146 -36.43 -1.67 0.48
C ILE A 146 -37.12 -3.01 0.74
N LEU A 147 -37.53 -3.28 1.98
CA LEU A 147 -38.23 -4.50 2.36
C LEU A 147 -39.63 -4.59 1.70
N GLU A 148 -40.36 -3.49 1.60
CA GLU A 148 -41.64 -3.40 0.89
C GLU A 148 -41.48 -3.77 -0.60
N LEU A 149 -40.44 -3.26 -1.25
CA LEU A 149 -40.20 -3.45 -2.68
C LEU A 149 -39.63 -4.84 -3.02
N LYS A 150 -38.74 -5.38 -2.19
CA LYS A 150 -38.05 -6.66 -2.45
C LYS A 150 -38.64 -7.87 -1.71
N GLY A 151 -39.41 -7.66 -0.65
CA GLY A 151 -39.90 -8.72 0.24
C GLY A 151 -38.85 -9.32 1.18
N THR A 152 -37.56 -8.99 1.01
CA THR A 152 -36.44 -9.36 1.89
C THR A 152 -35.42 -8.23 1.99
N SER A 153 -34.75 -8.14 3.14
CA SER A 153 -33.67 -7.18 3.39
C SER A 153 -32.32 -7.63 2.83
N GLY A 154 -32.05 -8.93 2.73
CA GLY A 154 -30.69 -9.42 2.49
C GLY A 154 -29.74 -8.99 3.62
N ASN A 155 -28.44 -9.20 3.44
CA ASN A 155 -27.44 -8.73 4.41
C ASN A 155 -27.68 -7.27 4.80
N VAL A 156 -27.48 -6.93 6.07
CA VAL A 156 -27.71 -5.56 6.54
C VAL A 156 -26.40 -4.88 6.88
N LEU A 157 -26.24 -3.65 6.39
CA LEU A 157 -25.07 -2.83 6.66
C LEU A 157 -25.43 -1.83 7.77
N VAL A 158 -24.66 -1.82 8.85
CA VAL A 158 -24.85 -0.92 9.97
C VAL A 158 -23.64 -0.02 10.08
N ALA A 159 -23.86 1.29 10.12
CA ALA A 159 -22.80 2.28 10.29
C ALA A 159 -23.21 3.37 11.28
N ASN A 160 -22.23 4.06 11.85
CA ASN A 160 -22.53 5.19 12.72
C ASN A 160 -22.95 6.41 11.88
N GLY A 161 -24.12 6.96 12.20
CA GLY A 161 -24.71 8.09 11.49
C GLY A 161 -24.16 9.45 11.90
N PHE A 162 -23.41 9.58 13.01
CA PHE A 162 -22.93 10.86 13.53
C PHE A 162 -21.40 10.94 13.65
N LYS A 163 -20.71 9.79 13.75
CA LYS A 163 -19.26 9.69 13.83
C LYS A 163 -18.77 8.72 12.77
N GLY A 164 -17.69 9.06 12.06
CA GLY A 164 -17.15 8.18 11.03
C GLY A 164 -18.04 8.10 9.77
N GLU A 165 -18.58 9.22 9.30
CA GLU A 165 -19.43 9.27 8.10
C GLU A 165 -18.77 8.61 6.87
N ALA A 166 -17.43 8.64 6.77
CA ALA A 166 -16.69 7.95 5.72
C ALA A 166 -16.81 6.41 5.78
N ASP A 167 -16.96 5.83 6.97
CA ASP A 167 -17.24 4.39 7.15
C ASP A 167 -18.64 4.07 6.62
N ALA A 168 -19.63 4.93 6.90
CA ALA A 168 -21.00 4.80 6.39
C ALA A 168 -21.05 4.96 4.85
N ILE A 169 -20.32 5.92 4.29
CA ILE A 169 -20.20 6.11 2.85
C ILE A 169 -19.58 4.90 2.16
N SER A 170 -18.64 4.22 2.80
CA SER A 170 -18.06 3.00 2.24
C SER A 170 -19.10 1.87 2.09
N ALA A 171 -20.24 1.95 2.79
CA ALA A 171 -21.38 1.06 2.58
C ALA A 171 -22.18 1.36 1.32
N ALA A 172 -22.15 2.59 0.82
CA ALA A 172 -23.00 3.04 -0.28
C ALA A 172 -22.89 2.15 -1.52
N SER A 173 -21.66 1.85 -1.98
CA SER A 173 -21.44 0.99 -3.14
C SER A 173 -21.88 -0.45 -2.89
N VAL A 174 -21.68 -0.98 -1.68
CA VAL A 174 -22.11 -2.34 -1.32
C VAL A 174 -23.64 -2.42 -1.28
N ALA A 175 -24.29 -1.40 -0.70
CA ALA A 175 -25.73 -1.28 -0.59
C ALA A 175 -26.41 -1.22 -1.95
N PHE A 176 -25.86 -0.40 -2.86
CA PHE A 176 -26.35 -0.29 -4.24
C PHE A 176 -26.25 -1.63 -4.97
N LYS A 177 -25.03 -2.17 -5.09
CA LYS A 177 -24.75 -3.44 -5.80
C LYS A 177 -25.61 -4.61 -5.32
N ASN A 178 -25.74 -4.76 -4.01
CA ASN A 178 -26.44 -5.90 -3.42
C ASN A 178 -27.92 -5.59 -3.17
N GLU A 179 -28.36 -4.37 -3.44
CA GLU A 179 -29.73 -3.89 -3.21
C GLU A 179 -30.18 -4.17 -1.76
N ILE A 180 -29.35 -3.75 -0.80
CA ILE A 180 -29.53 -4.00 0.64
C ILE A 180 -29.51 -2.70 1.45
N PRO A 181 -30.17 -2.64 2.62
CA PRO A 181 -30.25 -1.41 3.42
C PRO A 181 -28.95 -1.05 4.13
N VAL A 182 -28.72 0.25 4.26
CA VAL A 182 -27.76 0.84 5.21
C VAL A 182 -28.55 1.46 6.35
N LEU A 183 -28.37 0.90 7.55
CA LEU A 183 -28.98 1.41 8.77
C LEU A 183 -27.96 2.22 9.55
N LEU A 184 -28.39 3.38 10.04
CA LEU A 184 -27.55 4.26 10.84
C LEU A 184 -27.83 4.04 12.33
N THR A 185 -26.78 4.16 13.14
CA THR A 185 -26.83 4.14 14.63
C THR A 185 -26.04 5.29 15.23
N ASN A 186 -26.23 5.57 16.51
CA ASN A 186 -25.34 6.45 17.29
C ASN A 186 -23.99 5.79 17.67
N GLY A 187 -23.82 4.50 17.40
CA GLY A 187 -22.61 3.72 17.71
C GLY A 187 -22.67 2.94 19.02
N SER A 188 -23.68 3.18 19.85
CA SER A 188 -23.82 2.56 21.17
C SER A 188 -25.05 1.67 21.27
N ASP A 189 -26.15 2.05 20.62
CA ASP A 189 -27.41 1.30 20.64
C ASP A 189 -28.12 1.29 19.28
N MET A 190 -29.11 0.41 19.18
CA MET A 190 -30.00 0.34 18.02
C MET A 190 -31.30 -0.35 18.46
N PRO A 191 -32.47 0.08 17.93
CA PRO A 191 -33.72 -0.65 18.14
C PRO A 191 -33.64 -2.05 17.55
N GLU A 192 -34.56 -2.93 17.97
CA GLU A 192 -34.73 -4.22 17.30
C GLU A 192 -35.11 -4.02 15.84
N LEU A 193 -34.42 -4.74 14.96
CA LEU A 193 -34.55 -4.60 13.52
C LEU A 193 -35.45 -5.69 12.99
N LYS A 194 -36.38 -5.33 12.10
CA LYS A 194 -37.26 -6.26 11.39
C LYS A 194 -36.52 -6.93 10.21
N ILE A 195 -35.46 -7.68 10.50
CA ILE A 195 -34.62 -8.34 9.48
C ILE A 195 -34.95 -9.83 9.45
N LYS A 196 -35.12 -10.41 8.25
CA LYS A 196 -35.42 -11.84 8.08
C LYS A 196 -34.27 -12.54 7.35
N GLY A 197 -33.52 -13.39 8.07
CA GLY A 197 -32.67 -14.41 7.46
C GLY A 197 -31.24 -14.00 7.06
N ASP A 198 -30.70 -12.90 7.62
CA ASP A 198 -29.53 -12.22 7.04
C ASP A 198 -28.32 -12.05 8.00
N LYS A 199 -27.13 -11.86 7.43
CA LYS A 199 -25.93 -11.45 8.17
C LYS A 199 -25.89 -9.93 8.33
N ILE A 200 -25.48 -9.48 9.52
CA ILE A 200 -25.27 -8.06 9.81
C ILE A 200 -23.77 -7.74 9.73
N PHE A 201 -23.42 -6.67 9.04
CA PHE A 201 -22.06 -6.13 9.04
C PHE A 201 -22.05 -4.76 9.69
N ALA A 202 -21.16 -4.57 10.67
CA ALA A 202 -20.98 -3.30 11.36
C ALA A 202 -19.72 -2.60 10.86
N PHE A 203 -19.87 -1.42 10.26
CA PHE A 203 -18.76 -0.69 9.66
C PHE A 203 -18.21 0.35 10.64
N GLY A 204 -16.88 0.39 10.75
CA GLY A 204 -16.16 1.28 11.64
C GLY A 204 -15.48 0.58 12.82
N SER A 205 -14.54 1.30 13.42
CA SER A 205 -13.73 0.82 14.54
C SER A 205 -14.52 0.79 15.86
N THR A 206 -13.87 0.32 16.92
CA THR A 206 -14.43 0.37 18.28
C THR A 206 -14.70 1.80 18.78
N ASN A 207 -14.07 2.81 18.17
CA ASN A 207 -14.27 4.22 18.51
C ASN A 207 -15.57 4.79 17.93
N THR A 208 -16.06 4.24 16.82
CA THR A 208 -17.30 4.68 16.17
C THR A 208 -18.46 3.73 16.46
N MET A 209 -18.19 2.46 16.73
CA MET A 209 -19.20 1.43 16.99
C MET A 209 -18.74 0.59 18.18
N SER A 210 -19.46 0.60 19.30
CA SER A 210 -19.09 -0.12 20.52
C SER A 210 -19.08 -1.64 20.31
N ASN A 211 -18.26 -2.36 21.08
CA ASN A 211 -18.27 -3.83 21.06
C ASN A 211 -19.61 -4.38 21.52
N GLN A 212 -20.20 -3.77 22.56
CA GLN A 212 -21.51 -4.15 23.07
C GLN A 212 -22.59 -4.10 21.99
N LEU A 213 -22.61 -3.05 21.15
CA LEU A 213 -23.57 -2.97 20.05
C LEU A 213 -23.33 -4.05 18.99
N VAL A 214 -22.07 -4.24 18.58
CA VAL A 214 -21.72 -5.24 17.57
C VAL A 214 -22.05 -6.67 18.03
N GLU A 215 -21.77 -6.98 19.30
CA GLU A 215 -22.12 -8.25 19.93
C GLU A 215 -23.64 -8.43 20.05
N LYS A 216 -24.36 -7.39 20.50
CA LYS A 216 -25.83 -7.40 20.58
C LYS A 216 -26.47 -7.68 19.21
N LEU A 217 -25.90 -7.15 18.13
CA LEU A 217 -26.38 -7.36 16.76
C LEU A 217 -25.89 -8.69 16.16
N GLY A 218 -24.97 -9.42 16.79
CA GLY A 218 -24.29 -10.56 16.16
C GLY A 218 -23.57 -10.18 14.87
N ALA A 219 -23.08 -8.94 14.78
CA ALA A 219 -22.57 -8.36 13.54
C ALA A 219 -21.09 -8.69 13.29
N THR A 220 -20.73 -8.88 12.02
CA THR A 220 -19.32 -8.94 11.60
C THR A 220 -18.78 -7.53 11.46
N ARG A 221 -17.79 -7.15 12.27
CA ARG A 221 -17.18 -5.83 12.20
C ARG A 221 -16.19 -5.71 11.04
N LEU A 222 -16.36 -4.67 10.22
CA LEU A 222 -15.37 -4.22 9.23
C LEU A 222 -14.94 -2.78 9.56
N GLY A 223 -13.86 -2.64 10.33
CA GLY A 223 -13.33 -1.34 10.75
C GLY A 223 -11.81 -1.28 10.70
N GLY A 224 -11.27 -0.16 10.25
CA GLY A 224 -9.84 0.13 10.19
C GLY A 224 -9.38 1.15 11.24
N ILE A 225 -8.08 1.44 11.25
CA ILE A 225 -7.50 2.53 12.05
C ILE A 225 -7.93 3.91 11.53
N ASP A 226 -8.32 3.98 10.26
CA ASP A 226 -8.85 5.16 9.60
C ASP A 226 -9.92 4.77 8.55
N ARG A 227 -10.51 5.78 7.90
CA ARG A 227 -11.54 5.61 6.87
C ARG A 227 -11.06 4.83 5.63
N TYR A 228 -9.78 4.89 5.31
CA TYR A 228 -9.20 4.26 4.13
C TYR A 228 -8.99 2.77 4.38
N GLU A 229 -8.53 2.40 5.59
CA GLU A 229 -8.45 1.00 6.02
C GLU A 229 -9.84 0.38 6.22
N THR A 230 -10.82 1.12 6.74
CA THR A 230 -12.22 0.64 6.78
C THR A 230 -12.73 0.37 5.36
N ASN A 231 -12.59 1.34 4.45
CA ASN A 231 -13.00 1.19 3.06
C ASN A 231 -12.31 -0.01 2.37
N LYS A 232 -10.99 -0.17 2.56
CA LYS A 232 -10.24 -1.32 2.04
C LYS A 232 -10.80 -2.65 2.51
N LYS A 233 -11.09 -2.81 3.80
CA LYS A 233 -11.68 -4.05 4.35
C LYS A 233 -13.07 -4.33 3.75
N ILE A 234 -13.89 -3.29 3.57
CA ILE A 234 -15.20 -3.41 2.93
C ILE A 234 -15.04 -3.83 1.46
N VAL A 235 -14.16 -3.19 0.71
CA VAL A 235 -13.86 -3.55 -0.68
C VAL A 235 -13.38 -4.99 -0.79
N GLN A 236 -12.48 -5.44 0.08
CA GLN A 236 -12.01 -6.83 0.11
C GLN A 236 -13.13 -7.83 0.39
N GLN A 237 -14.04 -7.50 1.32
CA GLN A 237 -15.15 -8.37 1.70
C GLN A 237 -16.19 -8.52 0.59
N PHE A 238 -16.54 -7.44 -0.11
CA PHE A 238 -17.69 -7.41 -1.03
C PHE A 238 -17.32 -7.37 -2.52
N TYR A 239 -16.05 -7.11 -2.84
CA TYR A 239 -15.51 -7.00 -4.20
C TYR A 239 -14.19 -7.77 -4.37
N GLY A 240 -14.06 -8.90 -3.68
CA GLY A 240 -12.89 -9.78 -3.79
C GLY A 240 -12.58 -10.12 -5.26
N GLY A 241 -11.36 -9.82 -5.69
CA GLY A 241 -10.88 -10.08 -7.05
C GLY A 241 -11.13 -8.95 -8.08
N ALA A 242 -11.70 -7.81 -7.68
CA ALA A 242 -11.87 -6.66 -8.57
C ALA A 242 -10.52 -6.21 -9.18
N LYS A 243 -10.56 -5.87 -10.48
CA LYS A 243 -9.42 -5.32 -11.25
C LYS A 243 -9.68 -3.92 -11.76
N GLU A 244 -10.93 -3.49 -11.80
CA GLU A 244 -11.30 -2.14 -12.17
C GLU A 244 -11.91 -1.43 -10.97
N PHE A 245 -11.53 -0.17 -10.77
CA PHE A 245 -11.87 0.58 -9.57
C PHE A 245 -12.38 1.97 -9.92
N TYR A 246 -13.35 2.45 -9.14
CA TYR A 246 -13.56 3.87 -8.99
C TYR A 246 -12.72 4.40 -7.83
N VAL A 247 -12.20 5.62 -7.94
CA VAL A 247 -11.57 6.34 -6.82
C VAL A 247 -12.31 7.63 -6.56
N ALA A 248 -12.54 7.95 -5.29
CA ALA A 248 -13.23 9.17 -4.87
C ALA A 248 -12.59 9.72 -3.59
N SER A 249 -12.73 11.03 -3.37
CA SER A 249 -12.15 11.68 -2.19
C SER A 249 -12.69 11.06 -0.90
N GLY A 250 -11.78 10.71 0.01
CA GLY A 250 -12.14 10.28 1.36
C GLY A 250 -12.55 11.44 2.27
N SER A 251 -12.32 12.70 1.88
CA SER A 251 -12.70 13.90 2.65
C SER A 251 -13.98 14.55 2.13
N ASP A 252 -14.16 14.64 0.82
CA ASP A 252 -15.41 15.09 0.20
C ASP A 252 -16.30 13.88 -0.14
N LEU A 253 -17.16 13.57 0.82
CA LEU A 253 -18.00 12.38 0.82
C LEU A 253 -19.21 12.46 -0.12
N VAL A 254 -19.45 13.62 -0.76
CA VAL A 254 -20.55 13.73 -1.74
C VAL A 254 -20.27 12.89 -2.98
N TYR A 255 -19.04 12.92 -3.50
CA TYR A 255 -18.65 12.19 -4.70
C TYR A 255 -18.73 10.66 -4.59
N PRO A 256 -18.20 10.02 -3.54
CA PRO A 256 -18.40 8.58 -3.36
C PRO A 256 -19.88 8.22 -3.15
N LEU A 257 -20.70 9.09 -2.56
CA LEU A 257 -22.14 8.85 -2.42
C LEU A 257 -22.85 8.84 -3.78
N ILE A 258 -22.70 9.88 -4.59
CA ILE A 258 -23.37 9.92 -5.91
C ILE A 258 -22.77 8.87 -6.86
N GLY A 259 -21.47 8.61 -6.75
CA GLY A 259 -20.76 7.60 -7.54
C GLY A 259 -21.12 6.17 -7.19
N SER A 260 -21.70 5.91 -6.01
CA SER A 260 -22.08 4.55 -5.56
C SER A 260 -23.01 3.85 -6.54
N THR A 261 -23.83 4.63 -7.25
CA THR A 261 -24.79 4.15 -8.27
C THR A 261 -24.13 3.63 -9.56
N LEU A 262 -22.81 3.70 -9.69
CA LEU A 262 -22.04 3.06 -10.77
C LEU A 262 -21.33 1.79 -10.30
N ALA A 263 -21.32 1.52 -9.00
CA ALA A 263 -20.40 0.57 -8.36
C ALA A 263 -20.95 -0.87 -8.34
N GLU A 264 -21.27 -1.42 -9.51
CA GLU A 264 -21.77 -2.80 -9.64
C GLU A 264 -20.67 -3.84 -9.45
N SER A 265 -19.74 -3.92 -10.41
CA SER A 265 -18.57 -4.80 -10.35
C SER A 265 -17.29 -4.07 -9.92
N LYS A 266 -17.31 -2.74 -9.99
CA LYS A 266 -16.16 -1.87 -9.71
C LYS A 266 -16.35 -1.18 -8.35
N PRO A 267 -15.57 -1.53 -7.32
CA PRO A 267 -15.69 -0.88 -6.02
C PRO A 267 -15.24 0.58 -6.08
N ILE A 268 -15.77 1.39 -5.17
CA ILE A 268 -15.26 2.74 -4.89
C ILE A 268 -14.21 2.64 -3.78
N VAL A 269 -13.00 3.08 -4.11
CA VAL A 269 -11.89 3.22 -3.17
C VAL A 269 -11.81 4.66 -2.71
N LEU A 270 -11.90 4.88 -1.40
CA LEU A 270 -11.69 6.20 -0.82
C LEU A 270 -10.19 6.52 -0.84
N VAL A 271 -9.83 7.71 -1.32
CA VAL A 271 -8.44 8.14 -1.46
C VAL A 271 -8.20 9.52 -0.83
N GLY A 272 -7.00 9.68 -0.28
CA GLY A 272 -6.50 10.94 0.26
C GLY A 272 -4.98 11.02 0.09
N ASN A 273 -4.39 12.18 0.36
CA ASN A 273 -2.94 12.33 0.32
C ASN A 273 -2.30 11.41 1.37
N GLY A 274 -1.38 10.54 0.96
CA GLY A 274 -0.72 9.57 1.84
C GLY A 274 -1.62 8.46 2.40
N SER A 275 -2.89 8.36 1.97
CA SER A 275 -3.78 7.28 2.41
C SER A 275 -3.33 5.92 1.90
N ASN A 276 -3.75 4.83 2.56
CA ASN A 276 -3.57 3.49 2.01
C ASN A 276 -4.42 3.31 0.74
N LYS A 277 -3.75 2.97 -0.36
CA LYS A 277 -4.27 2.71 -1.70
C LYS A 277 -3.87 1.32 -2.20
N SER A 278 -3.32 0.47 -1.33
CA SER A 278 -2.76 -0.84 -1.69
C SER A 278 -3.76 -1.78 -2.38
N ILE A 279 -5.05 -1.52 -2.24
CA ILE A 279 -6.13 -2.26 -2.92
C ILE A 279 -6.11 -2.05 -4.44
N LEU A 280 -5.50 -0.95 -4.92
CA LEU A 280 -5.35 -0.61 -6.34
C LEU A 280 -4.17 -1.31 -7.02
N LYS A 281 -3.42 -2.16 -6.30
CA LYS A 281 -2.29 -2.92 -6.87
C LYS A 281 -2.77 -3.85 -7.98
N GLY A 282 -2.16 -3.72 -9.16
CA GLY A 282 -2.53 -4.51 -10.33
C GLY A 282 -3.95 -4.24 -10.84
N ALA A 283 -4.49 -3.04 -10.57
CA ALA A 283 -5.70 -2.56 -11.23
C ALA A 283 -5.46 -2.43 -12.74
N THR A 284 -6.39 -2.91 -13.55
CA THR A 284 -6.36 -2.81 -15.01
C THR A 284 -7.00 -1.51 -15.50
N LYS A 285 -7.89 -0.91 -14.70
CA LYS A 285 -8.52 0.37 -14.99
C LYS A 285 -8.89 1.11 -13.70
N ILE A 286 -8.66 2.41 -13.67
CA ILE A 286 -9.14 3.29 -12.60
C ILE A 286 -9.90 4.46 -13.23
N THR A 287 -11.03 4.82 -12.62
CA THR A 287 -11.80 6.01 -12.96
C THR A 287 -12.02 6.86 -11.71
N SER A 288 -11.59 8.12 -11.74
CA SER A 288 -11.83 9.09 -10.68
C SER A 288 -13.25 9.64 -10.74
N ILE A 289 -13.88 9.84 -9.58
CA ILE A 289 -15.18 10.48 -9.44
C ILE A 289 -15.03 11.74 -8.60
N GLY A 290 -15.42 12.87 -9.19
CA GLY A 290 -15.33 14.18 -8.58
C GLY A 290 -13.94 14.80 -8.61
N ASN A 291 -13.78 15.87 -7.83
CA ASN A 291 -12.54 16.61 -7.73
C ASN A 291 -11.56 15.90 -6.78
N ILE A 292 -10.46 15.38 -7.34
CA ILE A 292 -9.36 14.76 -6.61
C ILE A 292 -8.07 15.46 -7.01
N ASP A 293 -7.27 15.87 -6.03
CA ASP A 293 -5.98 16.51 -6.30
C ASP A 293 -5.07 15.65 -7.18
N ALA A 294 -4.38 16.29 -8.12
CA ALA A 294 -3.48 15.63 -9.05
C ALA A 294 -2.39 14.80 -8.34
N SER A 295 -1.95 15.24 -7.15
CA SER A 295 -0.99 14.50 -6.31
C SER A 295 -1.56 13.17 -5.79
N ILE A 296 -2.84 13.12 -5.46
CA ILE A 296 -3.54 11.91 -5.01
C ILE A 296 -3.77 10.98 -6.20
N ILE A 297 -4.14 11.51 -7.37
CA ILE A 297 -4.24 10.74 -8.62
C ILE A 297 -2.89 10.10 -8.97
N THR A 298 -1.80 10.86 -8.86
CA THR A 298 -0.44 10.35 -9.06
C THR A 298 -0.12 9.23 -8.08
N GLN A 299 -0.49 9.37 -6.80
CA GLN A 299 -0.32 8.32 -5.80
C GLN A 299 -1.12 7.04 -6.13
N CYS A 300 -2.34 7.16 -6.68
CA CYS A 300 -3.11 6.00 -7.15
C CYS A 300 -2.36 5.25 -8.26
N LEU A 301 -1.91 5.99 -9.30
CA LEU A 301 -1.11 5.43 -10.39
C LEU A 301 0.17 4.76 -9.89
N ASN A 302 0.86 5.43 -8.95
CA ASN A 302 2.08 4.92 -8.35
C ASN A 302 1.87 3.59 -7.66
N VAL A 303 0.84 3.44 -6.81
CA VAL A 303 0.56 2.12 -6.18
C VAL A 303 0.23 1.06 -7.22
N THR A 304 -0.58 1.39 -8.23
CA THR A 304 -0.93 0.44 -9.30
C THR A 304 0.29 -0.04 -10.07
N ASN A 305 1.25 0.85 -10.32
CA ASN A 305 2.47 0.59 -11.06
C ASN A 305 3.67 0.20 -10.19
N ASN A 306 3.47 -0.04 -8.88
CA ASN A 306 4.51 -0.35 -7.90
C ASN A 306 5.65 0.71 -7.82
N VAL A 307 5.28 1.98 -7.92
CA VAL A 307 6.17 3.15 -7.75
C VAL A 307 5.96 3.78 -6.38
N GLY A 308 7.04 4.23 -5.72
CA GLY A 308 6.97 4.86 -4.40
C GLY A 308 6.61 3.90 -3.26
N ASP A 309 6.10 4.44 -2.16
CA ASP A 309 5.64 3.60 -1.04
C ASP A 309 4.52 2.66 -1.50
N THR A 310 4.72 1.35 -1.28
CA THR A 310 3.83 0.32 -1.82
C THR A 310 2.39 0.37 -1.31
N ASN A 311 2.11 1.08 -0.22
CA ASN A 311 0.75 1.23 0.30
C ASN A 311 0.12 2.55 -0.13
N THR A 312 0.91 3.63 -0.17
CA THR A 312 0.38 4.99 -0.30
C THR A 312 0.63 5.61 -1.67
N GLY A 313 1.59 5.09 -2.43
CA GLY A 313 2.06 5.62 -3.71
C GLY A 313 2.81 6.93 -3.57
N VAL A 314 3.07 7.35 -2.32
CA VAL A 314 3.89 8.52 -2.03
C VAL A 314 5.30 8.17 -2.46
N VAL A 315 5.74 8.80 -3.54
CA VAL A 315 7.16 8.91 -3.83
C VAL A 315 7.64 10.01 -2.91
N LYS A 316 8.35 9.63 -1.85
CA LYS A 316 9.15 10.62 -1.13
C LYS A 316 10.27 11.02 -2.08
N ASN A 317 10.01 12.05 -2.86
CA ASN A 317 11.10 12.84 -3.41
C ASN A 317 11.75 13.44 -2.18
N ASN A 318 12.85 12.84 -1.74
CA ASN A 318 13.84 13.66 -1.10
C ASN A 318 14.23 14.69 -2.17
N THR A 319 13.63 15.89 -2.13
CA THR A 319 13.82 16.92 -3.16
C THR A 319 15.24 17.45 -3.16
N ASN A 320 16.04 17.01 -2.20
CA ASN A 320 17.46 17.16 -2.23
C ASN A 320 18.08 15.87 -2.78
N GLU A 321 18.52 15.89 -4.05
CA GLU A 321 19.34 14.82 -4.65
C GLU A 321 20.60 14.54 -3.80
N GLU A 322 21.03 15.50 -2.98
CA GLU A 322 22.16 15.41 -2.06
C GLU A 322 21.77 14.93 -0.65
N TYR A 323 20.49 14.95 -0.26
CA TYR A 323 20.07 14.43 1.05
C TYR A 323 19.62 12.98 0.85
N PRO A 324 20.10 12.02 1.65
CA PRO A 324 21.24 12.04 2.56
C PRO A 324 22.54 11.50 1.90
N LEU A 325 22.63 11.56 0.57
CA LEU A 325 23.69 10.97 -0.24
C LEU A 325 25.02 11.74 -0.18
N LYS A 326 24.98 13.06 0.02
CA LYS A 326 26.16 13.92 0.19
C LYS A 326 26.73 13.81 1.60
N GLY A 327 28.06 13.74 1.67
CA GLY A 327 28.79 13.45 2.90
C GLY A 327 28.84 11.95 3.26
N MET A 328 28.39 11.04 2.38
CA MET A 328 28.52 9.59 2.64
C MET A 328 29.97 9.17 2.86
N LEU A 329 30.92 9.71 2.09
CA LEU A 329 32.34 9.45 2.30
C LEU A 329 32.82 9.91 3.68
N GLU A 330 32.37 11.07 4.16
CA GLU A 330 32.66 11.57 5.52
C GLU A 330 32.05 10.66 6.60
N GLN A 331 30.81 10.23 6.42
CA GLN A 331 30.12 9.29 7.31
C GLN A 331 30.87 7.97 7.44
N PHE A 332 31.47 7.49 6.34
CA PHE A 332 32.34 6.33 6.35
C PHE A 332 33.76 6.62 6.81
N GLY A 333 34.07 7.82 7.28
CA GLY A 333 35.42 8.23 7.71
C GLY A 333 36.47 8.21 6.60
N LEU A 334 36.04 8.29 5.34
CA LEU A 334 36.91 8.18 4.15
C LEU A 334 37.40 9.55 3.63
N ASN A 335 36.97 10.67 4.22
CA ASN A 335 37.32 12.03 3.77
C ASN A 335 38.03 12.90 4.83
N THR A 336 38.39 12.38 6.00
CA THR A 336 38.63 13.22 7.20
C THR A 336 40.07 13.68 7.45
N THR A 337 41.07 13.42 6.60
CA THR A 337 42.47 13.81 6.97
C THR A 337 43.36 14.45 5.89
N GLY A 338 42.87 14.73 4.68
CA GLY A 338 43.70 15.42 3.66
C GLY A 338 45.01 14.69 3.27
N LYS A 339 45.18 13.43 3.69
CA LYS A 339 46.33 12.59 3.36
C LYS A 339 46.08 11.85 2.05
N PHE A 340 46.85 12.18 1.02
CA PHE A 340 47.03 11.34 -0.17
C PHE A 340 47.58 9.99 0.29
N GLY A 341 46.91 8.87 0.00
CA GLY A 341 47.43 7.54 0.35
C GLY A 341 46.56 6.63 1.20
N TRP A 342 45.36 7.04 1.64
CA TRP A 342 44.42 6.09 2.27
C TRP A 342 43.72 5.29 1.17
N ASP A 343 44.43 4.28 0.71
CA ASP A 343 43.92 3.30 -0.22
C ASP A 343 42.82 2.49 0.47
N ILE A 344 41.64 2.43 -0.12
CA ILE A 344 40.67 1.36 0.15
C ILE A 344 41.28 -0.05 0.02
N ASN A 345 42.42 -0.19 -0.69
CA ASN A 345 43.16 -1.44 -0.82
C ASN A 345 44.37 -1.58 0.14
N TYR A 346 44.73 -0.58 0.98
CA TYR A 346 45.99 -0.58 1.76
C TYR A 346 45.85 -0.14 3.24
N GLY A 347 44.67 -0.32 3.85
CA GLY A 347 44.56 -0.61 5.29
C GLY A 347 44.77 -2.11 5.53
N GLY A 348 45.59 -2.51 6.51
CA GLY A 348 45.93 -3.91 6.77
C GLY A 348 44.73 -4.82 7.11
N ASN A 349 44.85 -6.08 6.68
CA ASN A 349 43.93 -7.22 6.80
C ASN A 349 42.56 -7.05 6.11
N GLU A 350 42.15 -8.05 5.34
CA GLU A 350 40.88 -8.12 4.61
C GLU A 350 39.65 -8.14 5.53
N ASN A 351 39.89 -8.51 6.80
CA ASN A 351 38.93 -8.52 7.89
C ASN A 351 39.39 -7.65 9.08
N GLY A 352 39.89 -6.44 8.80
CA GLY A 352 40.64 -5.63 9.77
C GLY A 352 39.84 -4.54 10.51
N ASN A 353 40.28 -4.27 11.75
CA ASN A 353 39.92 -3.06 12.50
C ASN A 353 40.95 -1.95 12.25
N GLU A 354 40.47 -0.75 11.92
CA GLU A 354 41.28 0.45 11.69
C GLU A 354 40.99 1.50 12.77
N LEU A 355 42.02 1.89 13.52
CA LEU A 355 41.93 3.05 14.41
C LEU A 355 41.98 4.33 13.57
N ARG A 356 40.90 5.12 13.59
CA ARG A 356 40.80 6.36 12.81
C ARG A 356 41.17 7.59 13.64
N ALA A 357 41.29 8.72 12.94
CA ALA A 357 41.73 10.00 13.50
C ALA A 357 40.80 10.55 14.61
N ASP A 358 39.57 10.04 14.72
CA ASP A 358 38.62 10.32 15.79
C ASP A 358 38.81 9.44 17.04
N GLY A 359 39.85 8.59 17.05
CA GLY A 359 40.18 7.71 18.16
C GLY A 359 39.31 6.45 18.25
N LYS A 360 38.44 6.19 17.27
CA LYS A 360 37.58 5.00 17.25
C LYS A 360 38.15 3.95 16.30
N TYR A 361 37.97 2.68 16.66
CA TYR A 361 38.23 1.57 15.75
C TYR A 361 37.01 1.35 14.85
N TYR A 362 37.25 1.37 13.55
CA TYR A 362 36.28 1.07 12.51
C TYR A 362 36.66 -0.23 11.86
N TYR A 363 35.69 -1.12 11.71
CA TYR A 363 35.89 -2.27 10.85
C TYR A 363 35.94 -1.80 9.41
N ILE A 364 37.10 -1.92 8.75
CA ILE A 364 37.15 -1.82 7.30
C ILE A 364 36.86 -3.21 6.79
N ASN A 365 35.60 -3.47 6.48
CA ASN A 365 35.31 -4.62 5.65
C ASN A 365 35.92 -4.29 4.27
N LYS A 366 37.12 -4.79 3.98
CA LYS A 366 37.59 -4.96 2.61
C LYS A 366 36.77 -6.10 1.99
N GLY A 367 35.46 -5.90 1.92
CA GLY A 367 34.51 -6.95 1.62
C GLY A 367 33.99 -6.83 0.21
N TYR A 368 33.70 -7.98 -0.40
CA TYR A 368 33.20 -8.23 -1.74
C TYR A 368 32.17 -7.23 -2.34
N ALA A 369 31.45 -6.43 -1.53
CA ALA A 369 30.42 -5.50 -2.01
C ALA A 369 30.88 -4.05 -2.33
N GLY A 370 32.18 -3.71 -2.30
CA GLY A 370 32.67 -2.46 -2.92
C GLY A 370 32.14 -1.14 -2.30
N LEU A 371 31.84 -1.15 -1.00
CA LEU A 371 31.15 -0.07 -0.26
C LEU A 371 31.70 1.34 -0.51
N GLY A 372 33.02 1.51 -0.63
CA GLY A 372 33.63 2.81 -0.94
C GLY A 372 33.27 3.33 -2.33
N ALA A 373 33.11 2.44 -3.32
CA ALA A 373 32.66 2.79 -4.65
C ALA A 373 31.16 3.14 -4.65
N TYR A 374 30.33 2.44 -3.90
CA TYR A 374 28.93 2.83 -3.69
C TYR A 374 28.81 4.20 -3.02
N ALA A 375 29.55 4.43 -1.93
CA ALA A 375 29.57 5.70 -1.23
C ALA A 375 30.02 6.86 -2.14
N ALA A 376 31.07 6.65 -2.94
CA ALA A 376 31.54 7.62 -3.93
C ALA A 376 30.49 7.88 -5.02
N ALA A 377 29.85 6.83 -5.56
CA ALA A 377 28.78 6.94 -6.55
C ALA A 377 27.57 7.75 -6.03
N PHE A 378 27.19 7.57 -4.76
CA PHE A 378 26.11 8.34 -4.15
C PHE A 378 26.52 9.76 -3.74
N ALA A 379 27.78 9.96 -3.33
CA ALA A 379 28.31 11.28 -3.03
C ALA A 379 28.53 12.15 -4.30
N GLY A 380 28.47 11.56 -5.50
CA GLY A 380 28.82 12.25 -6.74
C GLY A 380 30.32 12.52 -6.86
N GLU A 381 31.14 11.74 -6.16
CA GLU A 381 32.59 11.91 -6.09
C GLU A 381 33.32 10.77 -6.82
N PRO A 382 34.54 11.03 -7.36
CA PRO A 382 35.36 9.96 -7.91
C PRO A 382 35.78 8.98 -6.81
N TYR A 383 35.91 7.71 -7.18
CA TYR A 383 36.51 6.71 -6.31
C TYR A 383 38.03 6.90 -6.27
N LYS A 384 38.59 7.17 -5.09
CA LYS A 384 40.02 7.47 -4.95
C LYS A 384 40.83 6.22 -4.67
N SER A 385 41.61 5.77 -5.65
CA SER A 385 42.57 4.64 -5.50
C SER A 385 43.99 5.18 -5.34
N VAL A 386 44.82 4.56 -4.51
CA VAL A 386 46.22 5.01 -4.35
C VAL A 386 47.06 4.81 -5.61
N ILE A 387 46.77 3.78 -6.39
CA ILE A 387 47.51 3.46 -7.62
C ILE A 387 47.03 4.35 -8.77
N PHE A 388 45.71 4.52 -8.92
CA PHE A 388 45.11 5.15 -10.10
C PHE A 388 44.57 6.57 -9.86
N LYS A 389 44.74 7.11 -8.65
CA LYS A 389 44.23 8.41 -8.18
C LYS A 389 42.70 8.51 -8.20
N ASN A 390 42.08 8.70 -9.36
CA ASN A 390 40.64 8.90 -9.51
C ASN A 390 40.06 7.89 -10.52
N LEU A 391 39.06 7.13 -10.09
CA LEU A 391 38.35 6.15 -10.91
C LEU A 391 36.84 6.46 -10.92
N ASP A 392 36.16 6.08 -11.99
CA ASP A 392 34.70 6.13 -12.06
C ASP A 392 34.13 5.04 -11.12
N PRO A 393 33.43 5.42 -10.02
CA PRO A 393 32.93 4.45 -9.04
C PRO A 393 31.97 3.43 -9.66
N ILE A 394 31.19 3.80 -10.69
CA ILE A 394 30.26 2.88 -11.35
C ILE A 394 31.02 1.78 -12.08
N LYS A 395 32.16 2.10 -12.72
CA LYS A 395 33.01 1.08 -13.37
C LYS A 395 33.62 0.12 -12.37
N ILE A 396 33.94 0.60 -11.16
CA ILE A 396 34.50 -0.23 -10.10
C ILE A 396 33.47 -1.22 -9.58
N ILE A 397 32.24 -0.75 -9.32
CA ILE A 397 31.14 -1.64 -8.91
C ILE A 397 30.86 -2.65 -10.03
N ALA A 398 30.71 -2.18 -11.27
CA ALA A 398 30.44 -3.02 -12.43
C ALA A 398 31.48 -4.14 -12.59
N GLY A 399 32.76 -3.80 -12.54
CA GLY A 399 33.84 -4.78 -12.67
C GLY A 399 33.87 -5.80 -11.53
N LYS A 400 33.56 -5.36 -10.30
CA LYS A 400 33.60 -6.23 -9.12
C LYS A 400 32.42 -7.21 -9.07
N GLU A 401 31.24 -6.72 -9.40
CA GLU A 401 29.99 -7.49 -9.38
C GLU A 401 29.76 -8.28 -10.69
N LEU A 402 30.72 -8.22 -11.63
CA LEU A 402 30.63 -8.81 -12.97
C LEU A 402 29.40 -8.32 -13.75
N LEU A 403 29.08 -7.03 -13.61
CA LEU A 403 27.93 -6.36 -14.24
C LEU A 403 28.38 -5.47 -15.41
N THR A 404 27.42 -5.17 -16.29
CA THR A 404 27.56 -4.06 -17.23
C THR A 404 27.37 -2.72 -16.51
N TYR A 405 27.91 -1.65 -17.10
CA TYR A 405 27.76 -0.29 -16.57
C TYR A 405 26.28 0.12 -16.40
N GLU A 406 25.42 -0.28 -17.32
CA GLU A 406 23.97 0.02 -17.25
C GLU A 406 23.26 -0.80 -16.17
N GLN A 407 23.62 -2.07 -15.98
CA GLN A 407 23.11 -2.86 -14.85
C GLN A 407 23.47 -2.24 -13.51
N THR A 408 24.72 -1.77 -13.36
CA THR A 408 25.15 -1.05 -12.15
C THR A 408 24.40 0.27 -11.95
N LYS A 409 24.09 1.01 -13.01
CA LYS A 409 23.22 2.20 -12.87
C LYS A 409 21.83 1.83 -12.33
N ASN A 410 21.24 0.74 -12.82
CA ASN A 410 19.94 0.27 -12.35
C ASN A 410 19.98 -0.14 -10.87
N GLU A 411 21.04 -0.84 -10.46
CA GLU A 411 21.30 -1.17 -9.04
C GLU A 411 21.35 0.07 -8.16
N LEU A 412 22.15 1.07 -8.58
CA LEU A 412 22.30 2.33 -7.86
C LEU A 412 20.98 3.10 -7.78
N VAL A 413 20.11 3.01 -8.79
CA VAL A 413 18.76 3.62 -8.74
C VAL A 413 17.90 2.97 -7.65
N VAL A 414 17.89 1.63 -7.54
CA VAL A 414 17.12 0.93 -6.51
C VAL A 414 17.61 1.32 -5.11
N ILE A 415 18.92 1.30 -4.89
CA ILE A 415 19.52 1.68 -3.60
C ILE A 415 19.25 3.16 -3.28
N ARG A 416 19.39 4.07 -4.26
CA ARG A 416 19.08 5.50 -4.11
C ARG A 416 17.63 5.70 -3.68
N ASN A 417 16.69 5.05 -4.38
CA ASN A 417 15.27 5.15 -4.08
C ASN A 417 14.95 4.63 -2.68
N PHE A 418 15.59 3.54 -2.25
CA PHE A 418 15.46 3.05 -0.89
C PHE A 418 15.95 4.08 0.15
N LEU A 419 17.15 4.62 -0.03
CA LEU A 419 17.72 5.62 0.89
C LEU A 419 16.90 6.91 0.94
N ASN A 420 16.25 7.28 -0.16
CA ASN A 420 15.37 8.44 -0.23
C ASN A 420 13.93 8.15 0.25
N SER A 421 13.57 6.88 0.50
CA SER A 421 12.21 6.50 0.93
C SER A 421 11.90 6.87 2.39
N PHE A 422 12.90 7.25 3.19
CA PHE A 422 12.73 7.67 4.57
C PHE A 422 13.92 8.50 5.08
N ASP A 423 13.70 9.28 6.15
CA ASP A 423 14.73 10.10 6.79
C ASP A 423 15.62 9.26 7.71
N TRP A 424 16.45 8.40 7.12
CA TRP A 424 17.23 7.44 7.88
C TRP A 424 18.29 8.07 8.79
N ARG A 425 18.65 9.35 8.59
CA ARG A 425 19.56 10.05 9.51
C ARG A 425 18.95 10.28 10.88
N ASN A 426 17.62 10.43 10.94
CA ASN A 426 16.86 10.61 12.18
C ASN A 426 16.09 9.35 12.61
N ALA A 427 16.10 8.29 11.80
CA ALA A 427 15.47 7.02 12.14
C ALA A 427 16.25 6.26 13.22
N SER A 428 15.56 5.42 13.99
CA SER A 428 16.22 4.48 14.92
C SER A 428 16.99 3.40 14.15
N ASP A 429 17.99 2.80 14.79
CA ASP A 429 18.74 1.69 14.19
C ASP A 429 17.83 0.50 13.87
N MET A 430 16.84 0.25 14.73
CA MET A 430 15.83 -0.78 14.51
C MET A 430 14.98 -0.51 13.27
N GLU A 431 14.57 0.75 13.02
CA GLU A 431 13.81 1.09 11.82
C GLU A 431 14.66 0.90 10.56
N LYS A 432 15.91 1.36 10.56
CA LYS A 432 16.85 1.17 9.45
C LYS A 432 17.05 -0.31 9.12
N ALA A 433 17.31 -1.13 10.14
CA ALA A 433 17.52 -2.57 10.00
C ALA A 433 16.29 -3.27 9.40
N ASN A 434 15.10 -3.01 9.95
CA ASN A 434 13.86 -3.62 9.49
C ASN A 434 13.53 -3.24 8.04
N ARG A 435 13.76 -1.98 7.65
CA ARG A 435 13.53 -1.53 6.26
C ARG A 435 14.50 -2.19 5.28
N ALA A 436 15.78 -2.29 5.63
CA ALA A 436 16.78 -2.98 4.80
C ALA A 436 16.46 -4.47 4.67
N ALA A 437 16.14 -5.14 5.79
CA ALA A 437 15.75 -6.54 5.81
C ALA A 437 14.54 -6.80 4.90
N LYS A 438 13.49 -5.97 5.04
CA LYS A 438 12.27 -6.07 4.22
C LYS A 438 12.57 -6.00 2.73
N LEU A 439 13.42 -5.06 2.29
CA LEU A 439 13.76 -4.91 0.87
C LEU A 439 14.55 -6.13 0.34
N VAL A 440 15.46 -6.65 1.15
CA VAL A 440 16.35 -7.77 0.80
C VAL A 440 15.59 -9.10 0.69
N ILE A 441 14.61 -9.35 1.57
CA ILE A 441 13.83 -10.61 1.60
C ILE A 441 12.66 -10.65 0.60
N GLU A 442 12.44 -9.59 -0.18
CA GLU A 442 11.47 -9.62 -1.30
C GLU A 442 11.92 -10.55 -2.44
N SER A 443 13.19 -10.93 -2.44
CA SER A 443 13.84 -11.74 -3.46
C SER A 443 13.62 -13.24 -3.25
N LYS A 444 13.60 -14.00 -4.35
CA LYS A 444 13.52 -15.46 -4.30
C LYS A 444 14.91 -16.08 -4.12
N TYR A 445 15.01 -17.12 -3.30
CA TYR A 445 16.24 -17.89 -3.20
C TYR A 445 16.46 -18.73 -4.47
N VAL A 446 17.62 -18.55 -5.13
CA VAL A 446 18.06 -19.31 -6.31
C VAL A 446 19.59 -19.50 -6.26
N SER A 447 20.10 -20.56 -6.90
CA SER A 447 21.53 -20.79 -7.10
C SER A 447 21.81 -21.26 -8.53
N GLY A 448 22.86 -20.75 -9.18
CA GLY A 448 23.34 -21.29 -10.46
C GLY A 448 23.79 -20.29 -11.54
N ILE A 449 23.65 -18.98 -11.35
CA ILE A 449 24.09 -17.95 -12.32
C ILE A 449 24.96 -16.89 -11.62
N ALA A 450 25.88 -16.25 -12.36
CA ALA A 450 26.86 -15.28 -11.85
C ALA A 450 26.26 -14.08 -11.08
N HIS A 451 25.04 -13.65 -11.41
CA HIS A 451 24.37 -12.53 -10.71
C HIS A 451 23.64 -12.96 -9.43
N ASP A 452 23.53 -14.26 -9.17
CA ASP A 452 22.82 -14.76 -7.99
C ASP A 452 23.62 -14.56 -6.70
N THR A 453 24.86 -14.06 -6.77
CA THR A 453 25.73 -13.83 -5.63
C THR A 453 25.97 -12.35 -5.31
N ASN A 454 25.40 -11.42 -6.10
CA ASN A 454 25.66 -9.99 -5.99
C ASN A 454 24.43 -9.15 -5.62
N VAL A 455 24.65 -7.86 -5.37
CA VAL A 455 23.61 -6.90 -4.97
C VAL A 455 22.54 -6.71 -6.06
N TYR A 456 22.95 -6.66 -7.32
CA TYR A 456 22.06 -6.52 -8.48
C TYR A 456 21.03 -7.67 -8.57
N GLY A 457 21.47 -8.93 -8.42
CA GLY A 457 20.57 -10.07 -8.43
C GLY A 457 19.46 -9.93 -7.38
N ASN A 458 19.86 -9.62 -6.14
CA ASN A 458 18.91 -9.47 -5.04
C ASN A 458 18.03 -8.23 -5.22
N LEU A 459 18.58 -7.03 -5.38
CA LEU A 459 17.77 -5.81 -5.32
C LEU A 459 17.04 -5.49 -6.62
N VAL A 460 17.60 -5.85 -7.78
CA VAL A 460 17.05 -5.53 -9.10
C VAL A 460 16.31 -6.72 -9.70
N GLU A 461 16.95 -7.89 -9.80
CA GLU A 461 16.32 -9.08 -10.41
C GLU A 461 15.41 -9.85 -9.45
N LYS A 462 15.39 -9.47 -8.17
CA LYS A 462 14.59 -10.11 -7.10
C LYS A 462 14.85 -11.62 -6.99
N ARG A 463 16.11 -12.02 -7.17
CA ARG A 463 16.55 -13.41 -7.07
C ARG A 463 18.00 -13.51 -6.58
N GLY A 464 18.34 -14.47 -5.73
CA GLY A 464 19.74 -14.73 -5.43
C GLY A 464 20.00 -15.80 -4.36
N SER A 465 21.27 -15.97 -4.02
CA SER A 465 21.82 -16.93 -3.05
C SER A 465 22.26 -16.21 -1.77
N CYS A 466 22.68 -16.95 -0.74
CA CYS A 466 23.11 -16.41 0.55
C CYS A 466 24.08 -15.21 0.43
N GLY A 467 25.06 -15.27 -0.47
CA GLY A 467 25.99 -14.16 -0.73
C GLY A 467 25.31 -12.87 -1.21
N SER A 468 24.28 -12.97 -2.06
CA SER A 468 23.52 -11.79 -2.55
C SER A 468 22.64 -11.15 -1.48
N PHE A 469 22.00 -11.97 -0.64
CA PHE A 469 21.20 -11.47 0.49
C PHE A 469 22.11 -10.76 1.49
N ALA A 470 23.24 -11.40 1.82
CA ALA A 470 24.18 -10.88 2.80
C ALA A 470 24.88 -9.60 2.33
N SER A 471 25.31 -9.55 1.06
CA SER A 471 25.93 -8.34 0.48
C SER A 471 24.96 -7.17 0.37
N SER A 472 23.71 -7.42 -0.05
CA SER A 472 22.68 -6.38 -0.19
C SER A 472 22.31 -5.75 1.15
N PHE A 473 22.06 -6.58 2.17
CA PHE A 473 21.76 -6.07 3.50
C PHE A 473 22.94 -5.30 4.11
N HIS A 474 24.17 -5.80 3.90
CA HIS A 474 25.38 -5.11 4.32
C HIS A 474 25.50 -3.73 3.66
N VAL A 475 25.34 -3.63 2.34
CA VAL A 475 25.43 -2.33 1.62
C VAL A 475 24.39 -1.35 2.15
N LEU A 476 23.12 -1.75 2.25
CA LEU A 476 22.04 -0.86 2.69
C LEU A 476 22.27 -0.35 4.12
N THR A 477 22.57 -1.23 5.06
CA THR A 477 22.76 -0.86 6.48
C THR A 477 24.00 0.01 6.68
N ARG A 478 25.11 -0.31 6.00
CA ARG A 478 26.32 0.51 6.04
C ARG A 478 26.08 1.90 5.46
N LEU A 479 25.40 2.02 4.31
CA LEU A 479 25.06 3.33 3.70
C LEU A 479 24.23 4.22 4.62
N MET A 480 23.42 3.62 5.51
CA MET A 480 22.65 4.33 6.53
C MET A 480 23.42 4.60 7.84
N GLY A 481 24.73 4.32 7.85
CA GLY A 481 25.62 4.61 8.97
C GLY A 481 25.63 3.56 10.08
N MET A 482 24.97 2.42 9.86
CA MET A 482 24.94 1.34 10.84
C MET A 482 26.25 0.56 10.84
N ASN A 483 26.60 -0.02 11.99
CA ASN A 483 27.63 -1.05 12.05
C ASN A 483 27.03 -2.37 11.56
N SER A 484 27.59 -2.92 10.49
CA SER A 484 27.20 -4.21 9.93
C SER A 484 28.44 -4.97 9.47
N ILE A 485 28.41 -6.29 9.60
CA ILE A 485 29.47 -7.22 9.22
C ILE A 485 28.86 -8.20 8.22
N TYR A 486 29.51 -8.36 7.06
CA TYR A 486 29.25 -9.48 6.15
C TYR A 486 30.07 -10.67 6.64
N GLN A 487 29.43 -11.82 6.78
CA GLN A 487 30.07 -13.06 7.20
C GLN A 487 29.87 -14.11 6.12
N GLU A 488 30.94 -14.82 5.79
CA GLU A 488 30.91 -15.98 4.90
C GLU A 488 31.70 -17.11 5.56
N ASP A 489 31.21 -18.32 5.45
CA ASP A 489 31.89 -19.52 5.93
C ASP A 489 32.11 -20.46 4.75
N GLY A 490 33.37 -20.57 4.33
CA GLY A 490 33.76 -21.40 3.20
C GLY A 490 33.58 -22.91 3.44
N ALA A 491 33.56 -23.36 4.69
CA ALA A 491 33.26 -24.77 5.01
C ALA A 491 31.75 -25.06 4.93
N LEU A 492 30.91 -24.08 5.25
CA LEU A 492 29.45 -24.18 5.13
C LEU A 492 28.93 -23.75 3.75
N ASN A 493 29.77 -23.13 2.92
CA ASN A 493 29.40 -22.47 1.67
C ASN A 493 28.17 -21.55 1.85
N HIS A 494 28.20 -20.74 2.91
CA HIS A 494 27.07 -19.92 3.36
C HIS A 494 27.49 -18.53 3.78
N ALA A 495 26.61 -17.55 3.61
CA ALA A 495 26.85 -16.16 3.95
C ALA A 495 25.64 -15.49 4.62
N TRP A 496 25.91 -14.62 5.59
CA TRP A 496 24.92 -13.91 6.39
C TRP A 496 25.49 -12.58 6.92
N ASN A 497 24.75 -11.87 7.77
CA ASN A 497 25.20 -10.63 8.38
C ASN A 497 25.11 -10.61 9.89
N TYR A 498 25.94 -9.75 10.48
CA TYR A 498 25.70 -9.16 11.79
C TYR A 498 25.42 -7.67 11.64
N VAL A 499 24.54 -7.13 12.47
CA VAL A 499 24.22 -5.69 12.50
C VAL A 499 24.07 -5.22 13.94
N GLN A 500 24.59 -4.03 14.24
CA GLN A 500 24.43 -3.41 15.54
C GLN A 500 23.16 -2.56 15.55
N ILE A 501 22.29 -2.78 16.54
CA ILE A 501 21.07 -2.02 16.79
C ILE A 501 21.09 -1.59 18.25
N ASP A 502 21.04 -0.28 18.50
CA ASP A 502 21.06 0.31 19.83
C ASP A 502 22.20 -0.23 20.72
N GLY A 503 23.38 -0.39 20.11
CA GLY A 503 24.60 -0.88 20.78
C GLY A 503 24.75 -2.40 20.87
N LYS A 504 23.72 -3.19 20.53
CA LYS A 504 23.74 -4.66 20.60
C LYS A 504 23.87 -5.27 19.21
N TRP A 505 24.59 -6.39 19.10
CA TRP A 505 24.74 -7.12 17.84
C TRP A 505 23.63 -8.14 17.63
N TYR A 506 23.15 -8.22 16.40
CA TYR A 506 22.12 -9.14 15.96
C TYR A 506 22.56 -9.84 14.68
N GLU A 507 22.19 -11.11 14.54
CA GLU A 507 22.35 -11.86 13.30
C GLU A 507 21.18 -11.57 12.36
N PHE A 508 21.47 -11.49 11.06
CA PHE A 508 20.48 -11.46 9.99
C PHE A 508 20.91 -12.39 8.86
N ASP A 509 20.08 -13.40 8.59
CA ASP A 509 20.22 -14.31 7.46
C ASP A 509 19.00 -14.21 6.54
N GLY A 510 19.11 -13.35 5.52
CA GLY A 510 18.03 -13.13 4.56
C GLY A 510 17.70 -14.38 3.74
N SER A 511 18.68 -15.23 3.47
CA SER A 511 18.46 -16.50 2.75
C SER A 511 17.66 -17.50 3.56
N GLU A 512 17.96 -17.65 4.85
CA GLU A 512 17.20 -18.50 5.77
C GLU A 512 15.75 -18.02 5.89
N VAL A 513 15.55 -16.70 6.04
CA VAL A 513 14.21 -16.09 6.12
C VAL A 513 13.36 -16.43 4.90
N VAL A 514 13.93 -16.32 3.70
CA VAL A 514 13.21 -16.61 2.45
C VAL A 514 12.99 -18.12 2.26
N LEU A 515 13.99 -18.95 2.53
CA LEU A 515 13.93 -20.40 2.34
C LEU A 515 12.92 -21.07 3.28
N TYR A 516 12.93 -20.69 4.55
CA TYR A 516 12.13 -21.33 5.59
C TYR A 516 10.87 -20.53 5.98
N ARG A 517 10.62 -19.39 5.31
CA ARG A 517 9.48 -18.49 5.57
C ARG A 517 9.36 -18.07 7.03
N THR A 518 10.50 -17.84 7.67
CA THR A 518 10.56 -17.34 9.05
C THR A 518 10.37 -15.83 9.07
N SER A 519 10.18 -15.24 10.25
CA SER A 519 10.14 -13.79 10.41
C SER A 519 11.56 -13.21 10.36
N ALA A 520 11.72 -12.04 9.75
CA ALA A 520 12.97 -11.27 9.77
C ALA A 520 13.16 -10.60 11.14
N GLU A 521 13.28 -11.41 12.19
CA GLU A 521 13.42 -10.95 13.57
C GLU A 521 14.89 -10.80 13.97
N PHE A 522 15.24 -9.64 14.50
CA PHE A 522 16.55 -9.38 15.12
C PHE A 522 16.54 -9.92 16.56
N ASN A 523 16.82 -11.22 16.70
CA ASN A 523 16.81 -11.92 17.99
C ASN A 523 18.22 -12.03 18.60
N PHE A 524 18.39 -11.58 19.84
CA PHE A 524 19.65 -11.61 20.58
C PHE A 524 20.12 -13.03 20.92
N SER A 525 19.22 -14.03 20.97
CA SER A 525 19.59 -15.43 21.31
C SER A 525 20.55 -16.07 20.31
N ARG A 526 20.61 -15.56 19.07
CA ARG A 526 21.58 -16.01 18.06
C ARG A 526 22.99 -15.47 18.30
N LEU A 527 23.15 -14.41 19.11
CA LEU A 527 24.42 -13.75 19.34
C LEU A 527 25.44 -14.66 20.05
N GLU A 528 25.01 -15.46 21.02
CA GLU A 528 25.90 -16.36 21.78
C GLU A 528 26.48 -17.50 20.90
N ASN A 529 25.73 -17.92 19.88
CA ASN A 529 26.24 -18.89 18.90
C ASN A 529 27.11 -18.21 17.84
N ALA A 530 26.81 -16.97 17.47
CA ALA A 530 27.62 -16.15 16.58
C ALA A 530 29.02 -15.84 17.14
N THR A 531 29.14 -15.56 18.44
CA THR A 531 30.45 -15.38 19.10
C THR A 531 31.29 -16.64 19.13
N LYS A 532 30.74 -17.83 18.87
CA LYS A 532 31.51 -19.08 18.76
C LYS A 532 32.09 -19.29 17.35
N THR A 533 31.44 -18.74 16.32
CA THR A 533 31.89 -18.86 14.92
C THR A 533 32.84 -17.73 14.51
N MET A 534 32.65 -16.51 15.02
CA MET A 534 33.53 -15.37 14.75
C MET A 534 35.03 -15.52 15.16
N PRO A 535 35.41 -16.17 16.28
CA PRO A 535 36.81 -16.28 16.72
C PRO A 535 37.72 -17.02 15.73
N LYS A 536 37.15 -17.76 14.78
CA LYS A 536 37.92 -18.41 13.70
C LYS A 536 38.41 -17.44 12.64
N TYR A 537 37.73 -16.31 12.48
CA TYR A 537 37.99 -15.31 11.44
C TYR A 537 38.47 -13.97 12.00
N TYR A 538 38.25 -13.73 13.30
CA TYR A 538 38.58 -12.48 13.99
C TYR A 538 39.45 -12.74 15.23
N ASP A 539 40.48 -11.91 15.42
CA ASP A 539 41.32 -12.00 16.62
C ASP A 539 40.58 -11.48 17.88
N ALA A 540 41.08 -11.87 19.07
CA ALA A 540 40.46 -11.52 20.35
C ALA A 540 40.41 -10.01 20.63
N LYS A 541 41.35 -9.23 20.07
CA LYS A 541 41.37 -7.78 20.19
C LYS A 541 40.26 -7.18 19.33
N ALA A 542 39.99 -7.76 18.18
CA ALA A 542 38.93 -7.34 17.28
C ALA A 542 37.54 -7.59 17.86
N LEU A 543 37.31 -8.78 18.43
CA LEU A 543 36.05 -9.11 19.11
C LEU A 543 35.81 -8.23 20.34
N SER A 544 36.86 -7.90 21.09
CA SER A 544 36.80 -6.98 22.25
C SER A 544 36.35 -5.58 21.84
N VAL A 545 37.00 -5.03 20.81
CA VAL A 545 36.69 -3.70 20.26
C VAL A 545 35.27 -3.61 19.70
N LEU A 546 34.79 -4.70 19.10
CA LEU A 546 33.44 -4.78 18.56
C LEU A 546 32.38 -5.01 19.64
N GLY A 547 32.75 -5.24 20.91
CA GLY A 547 31.79 -5.46 22.00
C GLY A 547 31.16 -6.86 22.00
N PHE A 548 31.80 -7.84 21.34
CA PHE A 548 31.39 -9.25 21.36
C PHE A 548 31.89 -10.00 22.60
N ASN A 549 32.76 -9.40 23.41
CA ASN A 549 33.30 -9.98 24.65
C ASN A 549 32.48 -9.64 25.91
N GLN A 550 31.22 -9.22 25.78
CA GLN A 550 30.35 -8.89 26.92
C GLN A 550 29.61 -10.11 27.47
#